data_AF-A0A382HS20-F1
#
_entry.id   AF-A0A382HS20-F1
#
_cell.length_a   1.000
_cell.length_b   1.000
_cell.length_c   1.000
_cell.angle_alpha   90.00
_cell.angle_beta   90.00
_cell.angle_gamma   90.00
#
_symmetry.space_group_name_H-M   'P 1'
#
loop_
_entity.id
_entity.type
_entity.pdbx_description
1 polymer ?
#
loop_
_entity_poly.entity_id
_entity_poly.type
_entity_poly.pdbx_seq_one_letter_code
_entity_poly.pdbx_strand_id
1 'polypeptide(L)'
;MELERNTAKPIGPLKILKEWEYDEKTILKKFISDFIPENQWAFVPIGFNLEFEHKFFWQRCISNGLKPVDILHGPFLDLKTIAVIMNKGEFKGASLHNITNKPHGGGNIPRLYAEKKYAEIESYIKKETDEFSNFCCSLYVKLPKLRDY
;
A
#
# COMPACT_ATOMS: atom_id res chain seq x y z
N MET A 1 1.12 7.13 -5.00
CA MET A 1 1.71 7.14 -6.35
C MET A 1 0.61 6.74 -7.30
N GLU A 2 0.44 7.44 -8.41
CA GLU A 2 -0.55 7.08 -9.42
C GLU A 2 0.04 6.01 -10.36
N LEU A 3 -0.79 5.04 -10.74
CA LEU A 3 -0.41 3.95 -11.63
C LEU A 3 -1.21 4.07 -12.94
N GLU A 4 -0.53 3.87 -14.08
CA GLU A 4 -1.20 3.78 -15.37
C GLU A 4 -2.11 2.54 -15.40
N ARG A 5 -3.35 2.73 -15.86
CA ARG A 5 -4.45 1.77 -15.75
C ARG A 5 -4.16 0.39 -16.36
N ASN A 6 -3.42 0.32 -17.46
CA ASN A 6 -3.27 -0.92 -18.25
C ASN A 6 -1.94 -1.64 -18.03
N THR A 7 -0.95 -0.96 -17.45
CA THR A 7 0.42 -1.44 -17.26
C THR A 7 0.85 -1.46 -15.80
N ALA A 8 0.10 -0.80 -14.91
CA ALA A 8 0.46 -0.54 -13.51
C ALA A 8 1.79 0.22 -13.33
N LYS A 9 2.32 0.84 -14.40
CA LYS A 9 3.54 1.65 -14.33
C LYS A 9 3.28 2.93 -13.53
N PRO A 10 4.19 3.32 -12.64
CA PRO A 10 4.15 4.64 -12.00
C PRO A 10 4.05 5.77 -13.03
N ILE A 11 3.09 6.67 -12.87
CA ILE A 11 2.96 7.89 -13.70
C ILE A 11 3.03 9.19 -12.89
N GLY A 12 3.06 9.09 -11.56
CA GLY A 12 3.24 10.22 -10.67
C GLY A 12 4.26 9.91 -9.57
N PRO A 13 4.72 10.93 -8.83
CA PRO A 13 5.64 10.72 -7.73
C PRO A 13 4.98 9.96 -6.56
N LEU A 14 5.81 9.28 -5.77
CA LEU A 14 5.39 8.74 -4.48
C LEU A 14 5.18 9.89 -3.49
N LYS A 15 3.96 10.01 -2.97
CA LYS A 15 3.61 10.91 -1.87
C LYS A 15 3.74 10.16 -0.55
N ILE A 16 4.59 10.64 0.34
CA ILE A 16 4.77 10.10 1.71
C ILE A 16 4.31 11.17 2.69
N LEU A 17 3.32 10.86 3.53
CA LEU A 17 2.88 11.71 4.62
C LEU A 17 3.61 11.28 5.90
N LYS A 18 4.28 12.22 6.57
CA LYS A 18 5.29 11.91 7.60
C LYS A 18 4.91 12.52 8.93
N GLU A 19 4.93 11.73 10.00
CA GLU A 19 4.49 12.18 11.33
C GLU A 19 5.47 13.19 11.95
N TRP A 20 6.75 13.14 11.57
CA TRP A 20 7.72 14.18 11.95
C TRP A 20 7.57 15.51 11.18
N GLU A 21 6.65 15.59 10.22
CA GLU A 21 6.28 16.85 9.52
C GLU A 21 4.86 17.31 9.88
N TYR A 22 3.98 16.39 10.29
CA TYR A 22 2.57 16.63 10.58
C TYR A 22 2.10 15.76 11.73
N ASP A 23 1.21 16.24 12.59
CA ASP A 23 0.51 15.35 13.52
C ASP A 23 -0.33 14.30 12.76
N GLU A 24 -0.60 13.17 13.42
CA GLU A 24 -1.35 12.06 12.82
C GLU A 24 -2.73 12.48 12.32
N LYS A 25 -3.47 13.32 13.06
CA LYS A 25 -4.81 13.76 12.65
C LYS A 25 -4.74 14.57 11.36
N THR A 26 -3.71 15.39 11.18
CA THR A 26 -3.45 16.10 9.92
C THR A 26 -3.10 15.14 8.78
N ILE A 27 -2.31 14.10 9.03
CA ILE A 27 -2.02 13.05 8.03
C ILE A 27 -3.30 12.35 7.57
N LEU A 28 -4.12 11.90 8.52
CA LEU A 28 -5.38 11.21 8.23
C LEU A 28 -6.32 12.08 7.39
N LYS A 29 -6.48 13.36 7.75
CA LYS A 29 -7.28 14.31 6.96
C LYS A 29 -6.75 14.51 5.54
N LYS A 30 -5.43 14.62 5.37
CA LYS A 30 -4.80 14.73 4.05
C LYS A 30 -5.07 13.50 3.21
N PHE A 31 -4.92 12.30 3.78
CA PHE A 31 -5.22 11.05 3.08
C PHE A 31 -6.69 10.98 2.67
N ILE A 32 -7.63 11.30 3.57
CA ILE A 32 -9.08 11.32 3.26
C ILE A 32 -9.39 12.29 2.11
N SER A 33 -8.75 13.47 2.12
CA SER A 33 -8.93 14.46 1.06
C SER A 33 -8.41 13.98 -0.29
N ASP A 34 -7.34 13.20 -0.33
CA ASP A 34 -6.83 12.60 -1.57
C ASP A 34 -7.68 11.39 -2.02
N PHE A 35 -8.24 10.64 -1.06
CA PHE A 35 -9.04 9.44 -1.32
C PHE A 35 -10.42 9.76 -1.93
N ILE A 36 -11.02 10.89 -1.54
CA ILE A 36 -12.33 11.36 -2.02
C ILE A 36 -13.41 10.27 -1.82
N PRO A 37 -13.82 10.00 -0.56
CA PRO A 37 -14.70 8.88 -0.22
C PRO A 37 -16.02 8.83 -1.00
N GLU A 38 -16.53 9.99 -1.42
CA GLU A 38 -17.78 10.13 -2.15
C GLU A 38 -17.68 9.68 -3.62
N ASN A 39 -16.46 9.49 -4.14
CA ASN A 39 -16.20 9.04 -5.49
C ASN A 39 -15.27 7.82 -5.51
N GLN A 40 -15.87 6.63 -5.52
CA GLN A 40 -15.14 5.35 -5.57
C GLN A 40 -14.19 5.18 -6.78
N TRP A 41 -14.32 6.02 -7.81
CA TRP A 41 -13.45 6.00 -9.00
C TRP A 41 -12.30 7.00 -8.92
N ALA A 42 -12.33 7.94 -7.97
CA ALA A 42 -11.25 8.91 -7.76
C ALA A 42 -9.99 8.24 -7.21
N PHE A 43 -10.16 7.20 -6.40
CA PHE A 43 -9.06 6.42 -5.85
C PHE A 43 -9.46 4.95 -5.76
N VAL A 44 -8.80 4.11 -6.56
CA VAL A 44 -8.96 2.65 -6.50
C VAL A 44 -7.74 2.07 -5.77
N PRO A 45 -7.87 1.55 -4.54
CA PRO A 45 -6.74 0.99 -3.81
C PRO A 45 -6.19 -0.23 -4.53
N ILE A 46 -4.88 -0.19 -4.81
CA ILE A 46 -4.12 -1.34 -5.27
C ILE A 46 -2.98 -1.51 -4.27
N GLY A 47 -2.93 -2.66 -3.60
CA GLY A 47 -1.99 -2.86 -2.49
C GLY A 47 -1.74 -4.31 -2.17
N PHE A 48 -1.16 -4.54 -0.99
CA PHE A 48 -0.79 -5.86 -0.52
C PHE A 48 -1.26 -6.02 0.93
N ASN A 49 -2.17 -6.96 1.18
CA ASN A 49 -2.81 -7.18 2.48
C ASN A 49 -3.62 -5.95 2.93
N LEU A 50 -4.45 -5.43 2.02
CA LEU A 50 -5.22 -4.19 2.17
C LEU A 50 -6.21 -4.24 3.34
N GLU A 51 -6.68 -5.43 3.73
CA GLU A 51 -7.56 -5.58 4.89
C GLU A 51 -6.88 -5.12 6.19
N PHE A 52 -5.57 -5.38 6.34
CA PHE A 52 -4.80 -4.89 7.47
C PHE A 52 -4.70 -3.36 7.44
N GLU A 53 -4.33 -2.80 6.28
CA GLU A 53 -4.19 -1.35 6.10
C GLU A 53 -5.52 -0.62 6.37
N HIS A 54 -6.63 -1.16 5.87
CA HIS A 54 -7.97 -0.65 6.10
C HIS A 54 -8.33 -0.65 7.58
N LYS A 55 -8.18 -1.79 8.28
CA LYS A 55 -8.52 -1.90 9.71
C LYS A 55 -7.65 -0.97 10.56
N PHE A 56 -6.36 -0.88 10.23
CA PHE A 56 -5.44 0.02 10.91
C PHE A 56 -5.88 1.48 10.73
N PHE A 57 -6.05 1.92 9.48
CA PHE A 57 -6.49 3.27 9.15
C PHE A 57 -7.85 3.63 9.79
N TRP A 58 -8.82 2.72 9.71
CA TRP A 58 -10.14 2.89 10.33
C TRP A 58 -10.03 3.16 11.83
N GLN A 59 -9.26 2.33 12.54
CA GLN A 59 -9.05 2.51 13.98
C GLN A 59 -8.31 3.82 14.29
N ARG A 60 -7.32 4.22 13.50
CA ARG A 60 -6.60 5.49 13.69
C ARG A 60 -7.51 6.70 13.48
N CYS A 61 -8.48 6.64 12.57
CA CYS A 61 -9.51 7.67 12.42
C CYS A 61 -10.34 7.82 13.71
N ILE A 62 -10.84 6.71 14.27
CA ILE A 62 -11.61 6.71 15.53
C ILE A 62 -10.78 7.32 16.66
N SER A 63 -9.53 6.85 16.83
CA SER A 63 -8.64 7.32 17.89
C SER A 63 -8.30 8.81 17.79
N ASN A 64 -8.42 9.41 16.62
CA ASN A 64 -8.18 10.84 16.37
C ASN A 64 -9.48 11.68 16.32
N GLY A 65 -10.62 11.10 16.67
CA GLY A 65 -11.93 11.76 16.64
C GLY A 65 -12.37 12.17 15.23
N LEU A 66 -11.99 11.38 14.23
CA LEU A 66 -12.43 11.53 12.84
C LEU A 66 -13.51 10.48 12.53
N LYS A 67 -14.45 10.82 11.64
CA LYS A 67 -15.36 9.83 11.07
C LYS A 67 -14.53 8.83 10.25
N PRO A 68 -14.60 7.52 10.54
CA PRO A 68 -13.88 6.53 9.74
C PRO A 68 -14.36 6.50 8.30
N VAL A 69 -13.43 6.27 7.39
CA VAL A 69 -13.69 6.14 5.95
C VAL A 69 -13.41 4.69 5.55
N ASP A 70 -14.39 4.07 4.88
CA ASP A 70 -14.23 2.73 4.36
C ASP A 70 -13.47 2.77 3.04
N ILE A 71 -12.15 2.55 3.12
CA ILE A 71 -11.30 2.56 1.93
C ILE A 71 -11.50 1.34 1.03
N LEU A 72 -12.22 0.31 1.46
CA LEU A 72 -12.48 -0.93 0.69
C LEU A 72 -13.96 -1.08 0.29
N HIS A 73 -14.79 -0.05 0.52
CA HIS A 73 -16.20 -0.07 0.11
C HIS A 73 -16.36 -0.12 -1.42
N GLY A 74 -15.46 0.54 -2.14
CA GLY A 74 -15.42 0.55 -3.60
C GLY A 74 -14.56 -0.59 -4.19
N PRO A 75 -14.29 -0.57 -5.51
CA PRO A 75 -13.37 -1.52 -6.12
C PRO A 75 -11.97 -1.37 -5.54
N PHE A 76 -11.30 -2.49 -5.30
CA PHE A 76 -9.90 -2.54 -4.87
C PHE A 76 -9.21 -3.78 -5.44
N LEU A 77 -7.88 -3.78 -5.45
CA LEU A 77 -7.07 -4.92 -5.86
C LEU A 77 -6.04 -5.25 -4.78
N ASP A 78 -6.25 -6.37 -4.09
CA ASP A 78 -5.30 -6.89 -3.11
C ASP A 78 -4.43 -8.01 -3.72
N LEU A 79 -3.15 -7.70 -3.89
CA LEU A 79 -2.17 -8.63 -4.46
C LEU A 79 -1.74 -9.74 -3.50
N LYS A 80 -2.15 -9.70 -2.22
CA LYS A 80 -1.89 -10.78 -1.26
C LYS A 80 -2.48 -12.10 -1.74
N THR A 81 -3.68 -12.09 -2.32
CA THR A 81 -4.31 -13.30 -2.87
C THR A 81 -3.47 -13.92 -3.98
N ILE A 82 -2.91 -13.09 -4.87
CA ILE A 82 -2.01 -13.56 -5.93
C ILE A 82 -0.73 -14.16 -5.34
N ALA A 83 -0.18 -13.55 -4.31
CA ALA A 83 0.99 -14.09 -3.61
C ALA A 83 0.72 -15.46 -2.99
N VAL A 84 -0.47 -15.70 -2.44
CA VAL A 84 -0.88 -17.01 -1.91
C VAL A 84 -0.94 -18.05 -3.03
N ILE A 85 -1.52 -17.71 -4.19
CA ILE A 85 -1.56 -18.60 -5.36
C ILE A 85 -0.14 -18.94 -5.83
N MET A 86 0.74 -17.93 -5.95
CA MET A 86 2.15 -18.12 -6.31
C MET A 86 2.90 -18.98 -5.27
N ASN A 87 2.49 -18.91 -4.01
CA ASN A 87 3.00 -19.71 -2.91
C ASN A 87 2.28 -21.07 -2.78
N LYS A 88 1.80 -21.64 -3.90
CA LYS A 88 1.14 -22.96 -3.95
C LYS A 88 -0.10 -23.08 -3.06
N GLY A 89 -0.79 -21.96 -2.81
CA GLY A 89 -1.96 -21.90 -1.93
C GLY A 89 -1.63 -21.70 -0.45
N GLU A 90 -0.35 -21.64 -0.07
CA GLU A 90 0.06 -21.47 1.33
C GLU A 90 -0.02 -19.99 1.74
N PHE A 91 -0.76 -19.71 2.82
CA PHE A 91 -0.89 -18.36 3.37
C PHE A 91 0.39 -17.91 4.09
N LYS A 92 1.03 -18.85 4.80
CA LYS A 92 2.30 -18.62 5.49
C LYS A 92 3.42 -18.58 4.45
N GLY A 93 4.25 -17.54 4.52
CA GLY A 93 5.33 -17.32 3.54
C GLY A 93 4.92 -16.49 2.32
N ALA A 94 3.62 -16.23 2.10
CA ALA A 94 3.15 -15.36 1.02
C ALA A 94 3.27 -13.85 1.33
N SER A 95 4.38 -13.41 1.92
CA SER A 95 4.65 -11.99 2.19
C SER A 95 5.34 -11.33 1.00
N LEU A 96 5.16 -10.02 0.84
CA LEU A 96 5.78 -9.27 -0.24
C LEU A 96 7.31 -9.50 -0.32
N HIS A 97 8.00 -9.50 0.82
CA HIS A 97 9.45 -9.72 0.86
C HIS A 97 9.91 -11.14 0.49
N ASN A 98 9.02 -12.13 0.52
CA ASN A 98 9.37 -13.48 0.08
C ASN A 98 9.18 -13.68 -1.43
N ILE A 99 8.42 -12.79 -2.07
CA ILE A 99 8.09 -12.88 -3.50
C ILE A 99 8.77 -11.77 -4.33
N THR A 100 9.41 -10.79 -3.67
CA THR A 100 10.16 -9.69 -4.29
C THR A 100 11.58 -9.59 -3.70
N ASN A 101 12.40 -8.66 -4.21
CA ASN A 101 13.74 -8.42 -3.68
C ASN A 101 13.76 -7.46 -2.48
N LYS A 102 12.62 -7.30 -1.80
CA LYS A 102 12.53 -6.50 -0.58
C LYS A 102 13.40 -7.16 0.51
N PRO A 103 14.37 -6.42 1.10
CA PRO A 103 15.46 -7.02 1.87
C PRO A 103 15.01 -7.65 3.19
N HIS A 104 13.97 -7.13 3.83
CA HIS A 104 13.39 -7.66 5.07
C HIS A 104 12.02 -7.02 5.36
N GLY A 105 11.30 -7.57 6.33
CA GLY A 105 10.10 -6.95 6.91
C GLY A 105 10.37 -5.62 7.63
N GLY A 106 9.32 -4.92 8.03
CA GLY A 106 9.41 -3.58 8.64
C GLY A 106 9.81 -3.57 10.13
N GLY A 107 10.30 -4.67 10.68
CA GLY A 107 10.53 -4.82 12.12
C GLY A 107 11.54 -3.84 12.72
N ASN A 108 12.44 -3.27 11.91
CA ASN A 108 13.43 -2.29 12.35
C ASN A 108 12.90 -0.84 12.38
N ILE A 109 11.72 -0.56 11.80
CA ILE A 109 11.17 0.79 11.68
C ILE A 109 10.98 1.49 13.04
N PRO A 110 10.44 0.84 14.10
CA PRO A 110 10.30 1.48 15.41
C PRO A 110 11.63 1.97 16.00
N ARG A 111 12.72 1.20 15.80
CA ARG A 111 14.05 1.58 16.26
C ARG A 111 14.58 2.77 15.48
N LEU A 112 14.49 2.75 14.15
CA LEU A 112 14.90 3.88 13.30
C LEU A 112 14.14 5.16 13.67
N TYR A 113 12.86 5.02 13.98
CA TYR A 113 12.01 6.14 14.40
C TYR A 113 12.49 6.72 15.74
N ALA A 114 12.74 5.88 16.74
CA ALA A 114 13.29 6.30 18.03
C ALA A 114 14.68 6.98 17.90
N GLU A 115 15.51 6.49 16.97
CA GLU A 115 16.81 7.06 16.63
C GLU A 115 16.72 8.30 15.70
N LYS A 116 15.51 8.73 15.32
CA LYS A 116 15.23 9.85 14.39
C LYS A 116 15.89 9.69 13.01
N LYS A 117 16.10 8.45 12.59
CA LYS A 117 16.68 8.07 11.28
C LYS A 117 15.63 8.11 10.18
N TYR A 118 15.00 9.27 10.01
CA TYR A 118 13.87 9.44 9.11
C TYR A 118 14.21 9.19 7.63
N ALA A 119 15.41 9.59 7.20
CA ALA A 119 15.88 9.33 5.84
C ALA A 119 15.94 7.83 5.50
N GLU A 120 16.24 6.98 6.49
CA GLU A 120 16.31 5.53 6.33
C GLU A 120 14.91 4.92 6.25
N ILE A 121 13.95 5.45 7.02
CA ILE A 121 12.53 5.09 6.92
C ILE A 121 11.97 5.47 5.55
N GLU A 122 12.26 6.68 5.06
CA GLU A 122 11.84 7.10 3.73
C GLU A 122 12.44 6.23 2.63
N SER A 123 13.72 5.87 2.74
CA SER A 123 14.40 4.96 1.81
C SER A 123 13.76 3.57 1.82
N TYR A 124 13.40 3.06 3.01
CA TYR A 124 12.68 1.80 3.14
C TYR A 124 11.31 1.84 2.44
N ILE A 125 10.51 2.90 2.67
CA ILE A 125 9.19 3.08 2.04
C ILE A 125 9.33 3.16 0.51
N LYS A 126 10.31 3.92 0.00
CA LYS A 126 10.59 4.03 -1.45
C LYS A 126 10.93 2.67 -2.04
N LYS A 127 11.89 1.94 -1.43
CA LYS A 127 12.28 0.60 -1.90
C LYS A 127 11.12 -0.39 -1.87
N GLU A 128 10.33 -0.39 -0.81
CA GLU A 128 9.14 -1.25 -0.72
C GLU A 128 8.11 -0.91 -1.82
N THR A 129 7.90 0.38 -2.08
CA THR A 129 7.00 0.86 -3.13
C THR A 129 7.50 0.45 -4.52
N ASP A 130 8.81 0.54 -4.78
CA ASP A 130 9.42 0.15 -6.04
C ASP A 130 9.27 -1.36 -6.28
N GLU A 131 9.57 -2.19 -5.28
CA GLU A 131 9.41 -3.64 -5.34
C GLU A 131 7.94 -4.04 -5.55
N PHE A 132 7.02 -3.38 -4.84
CA PHE A 132 5.58 -3.57 -5.04
C PHE A 132 5.15 -3.22 -6.48
N SER A 133 5.59 -2.08 -6.99
CA SER A 133 5.20 -1.58 -8.31
C SER A 133 5.76 -2.45 -9.43
N ASN A 134 7.03 -2.89 -9.29
CA ASN A 134 7.65 -3.84 -10.21
C ASN A 134 6.91 -5.18 -10.21
N PHE A 135 6.52 -5.68 -9.04
CA PHE A 135 5.72 -6.89 -8.92
C PHE A 135 4.36 -6.72 -9.61
N CYS A 136 3.63 -5.64 -9.31
CA CYS A 136 2.33 -5.32 -9.91
C CYS A 136 2.42 -5.23 -11.45
N CYS A 137 3.40 -4.48 -11.98
CA CYS A 137 3.68 -4.41 -13.42
C CYS A 137 3.92 -5.79 -14.03
N SER A 138 4.70 -6.64 -13.35
CA SER A 138 4.98 -7.99 -13.84
C SER A 138 3.73 -8.87 -13.89
N LEU A 139 2.80 -8.72 -12.94
CA LEU A 139 1.53 -9.44 -12.94
C LEU A 139 0.66 -9.03 -14.12
N TYR A 140 0.66 -7.74 -14.47
CA TYR A 140 -0.09 -7.23 -15.63
C TYR A 140 0.41 -7.83 -16.96
N VAL A 141 1.68 -8.28 -17.01
CA VAL A 141 2.27 -8.99 -18.16
C VAL A 141 2.12 -10.52 -18.07
N LYS A 142 2.03 -11.09 -16.87
CA LYS A 142 1.97 -12.56 -16.66
C LYS A 142 0.54 -13.13 -16.56
N LEU A 143 -0.42 -12.33 -16.09
CA LEU A 143 -1.84 -12.66 -16.07
C LEU A 143 -2.66 -12.43 -17.37
N PRO A 144 -2.13 -12.00 -18.55
CA PRO A 144 -2.93 -11.67 -19.75
C PRO A 144 -3.92 -12.73 -20.20
N LYS A 145 -3.67 -14.02 -19.95
CA LYS A 145 -4.65 -15.06 -20.27
C LYS A 145 -6.01 -14.83 -19.58
N LEU A 146 -6.07 -14.09 -18.47
CA LEU A 146 -7.32 -13.66 -17.82
C LEU A 146 -7.97 -12.43 -18.48
N ARG A 147 -7.20 -11.62 -19.22
CA ARG A 147 -7.69 -10.47 -20.00
C ARG A 147 -8.22 -10.89 -21.38
N ASP A 148 -7.80 -12.06 -21.84
CA ASP A 148 -8.20 -12.64 -23.13
C ASP A 148 -9.50 -13.49 -23.03
N TYR A 149 -10.08 -13.63 -21.83
CA TYR A 149 -11.44 -14.18 -21.62
C TYR A 149 -12.51 -13.11 -21.88
#